data_AF-A0A520EXH0-F1
#
_entry.id   AF-A0A520EXH0-F1
#
_cell.length_a   1.000
_cell.length_b   1.000
_cell.length_c   1.000
_cell.angle_alpha   90.00
_cell.angle_beta   90.00
_cell.angle_gamma   90.00
#
_symmetry.space_group_name_H-M   'P 1'
#
loop_
_entity.id
_entity.type
_entity.pdbx_description
1 polymer ?
#
loop_
_entity_poly.entity_id
_entity_poly.type
_entity_poly.pdbx_seq_one_letter_code
_entity_poly.pdbx_strand_id
1 'polypeptide(L)'
;SIAEAIDRYRSGVRADAPWLPSNTEFIRRINGLDSVDDVRDAVFDAEYLVLGLGDVYLGAPLAMPLDPRHRLVTTKYNPARTWTPSDAVGIGGKYLCVYGMESPGGYQLIGRTVPIWSGYRQHRPFDEGKPWMFRFFDRIVWEPVTPEQLREYREHATAGRFDAEISEGTFAFADHLKFLQDNAHSIAEFDARQSAAFEAEKSAWHATGEFDRVEQAPTPEPSARGEFPPGAVVVEAPMVGSVWRVEVEAGQRIEPGQNAVVLEAMKLEMPVLFRSSGTVLEVLVSPGAIVEPGTPLVVIGAEN
;
A
#
# COMPACT_ATOMS: atom_id res chain seq x y z
N SER A 1 -1.84 -2.29 -7.62
CA SER A 1 -0.43 -2.74 -7.47
C SER A 1 0.22 -2.03 -6.28
N ILE A 2 1.48 -2.31 -5.94
CA ILE A 2 2.17 -1.55 -4.86
C ILE A 2 2.39 -0.09 -5.29
N ALA A 3 2.85 0.13 -6.51
CA ALA A 3 3.02 1.48 -7.07
C ALA A 3 1.70 2.27 -7.02
N GLU A 4 0.59 1.65 -7.43
CA GLU A 4 -0.75 2.26 -7.37
C GLU A 4 -1.17 2.64 -5.95
N ALA A 5 -0.84 1.82 -4.94
CA ALA A 5 -1.16 2.15 -3.55
C ALA A 5 -0.36 3.38 -3.05
N ILE A 6 0.89 3.51 -3.50
CA ILE A 6 1.76 4.65 -3.20
C ILE A 6 1.26 5.90 -3.94
N ASP A 7 0.93 5.78 -5.22
CA ASP A 7 0.43 6.88 -6.03
C ASP A 7 -0.92 7.39 -5.53
N ARG A 8 -1.82 6.49 -5.13
CA ARG A 8 -3.11 6.84 -4.50
C ARG A 8 -2.92 7.59 -3.20
N TYR A 9 -2.00 7.12 -2.37
CA TYR A 9 -1.64 7.83 -1.16
C TYR A 9 -1.10 9.24 -1.45
N ARG A 10 -0.23 9.38 -2.46
CA ARG A 10 0.36 10.67 -2.83
C ARG A 10 -0.67 11.67 -3.33
N SER A 11 -1.57 11.23 -4.21
CA SER A 11 -2.59 12.13 -4.80
C SER A 11 -3.72 12.45 -3.82
N GLY A 12 -4.18 11.47 -3.05
CA GLY A 12 -5.41 11.59 -2.27
C GLY A 12 -5.22 11.92 -0.78
N VAL A 13 -4.03 11.67 -0.22
CA VAL A 13 -3.82 11.73 1.23
C VAL A 13 -2.64 12.61 1.60
N ARG A 14 -1.44 12.29 1.11
CA ARG A 14 -0.21 13.02 1.45
C ARG A 14 0.82 12.90 0.35
N ALA A 15 0.99 13.97 -0.41
CA ALA A 15 1.88 14.04 -1.58
C ALA A 15 3.38 13.91 -1.23
N ASP A 16 3.76 14.37 -0.04
CA ASP A 16 5.15 14.44 0.40
C ASP A 16 5.32 13.97 1.85
N ALA A 17 6.18 12.97 2.03
CA ALA A 17 6.53 12.37 3.31
C ALA A 17 7.92 11.71 3.20
N PRO A 18 8.65 11.54 4.31
CA PRO A 18 9.98 10.93 4.28
C PRO A 18 10.04 9.50 3.70
N TRP A 19 8.93 8.78 3.74
CA TRP A 19 8.80 7.43 3.17
C TRP A 19 8.39 7.39 1.69
N LEU A 20 8.26 8.55 1.05
CA LEU A 20 7.91 8.72 -0.36
C LEU A 20 9.11 9.26 -1.16
N PRO A 21 9.17 9.00 -2.48
CA PRO A 21 8.23 8.22 -3.29
C PRO A 21 8.46 6.70 -3.21
N SER A 22 9.51 6.24 -2.53
CA SER A 22 9.88 4.83 -2.45
C SER A 22 10.03 4.36 -1.01
N ASN A 23 9.17 3.41 -0.62
CA ASN A 23 9.20 2.80 0.70
C ASN A 23 10.48 2.00 0.95
N THR A 24 10.99 1.29 -0.05
CA THR A 24 12.21 0.49 0.08
C THR A 24 13.44 1.37 0.18
N GLU A 25 13.46 2.52 -0.51
CA GLU A 25 14.52 3.52 -0.32
C GLU A 25 14.48 4.11 1.09
N PHE A 26 13.29 4.43 1.58
CA PHE A 26 13.17 4.89 2.97
C PHE A 26 13.69 3.85 3.98
N ILE A 27 13.32 2.58 3.79
CA ILE A 27 13.82 1.49 4.63
C ILE A 27 15.35 1.39 4.54
N ARG A 28 15.95 1.48 3.34
CA ARG A 28 17.41 1.50 3.18
C ARG A 28 18.04 2.62 4.02
N ARG A 29 17.55 3.84 3.83
CA ARG A 29 18.11 5.04 4.46
C ARG A 29 18.02 5.01 5.98
N ILE A 30 16.84 4.74 6.54
CA ILE A 30 16.61 4.75 7.99
C ILE A 30 17.35 3.61 8.72
N ASN A 31 17.76 2.55 7.99
CA ASN A 31 18.53 1.44 8.53
C ASN A 31 20.04 1.52 8.27
N GLY A 32 20.52 2.53 7.54
CA GLY A 32 21.94 2.66 7.23
C GLY A 32 22.47 1.56 6.31
N LEU A 33 21.64 1.11 5.36
CA LEU A 33 21.99 0.14 4.34
C LEU A 33 22.62 0.84 3.13
N ASP A 34 23.48 0.12 2.42
CA ASP A 34 24.27 0.67 1.32
C ASP A 34 23.43 0.74 0.04
N SER A 35 22.52 -0.23 -0.16
CA SER A 35 21.68 -0.31 -1.35
C SER A 35 20.23 -0.74 -1.07
N VAL A 36 19.33 -0.48 -2.01
CA VAL A 36 17.95 -1.02 -1.94
C VAL A 36 17.96 -2.55 -2.10
N ASP A 37 18.97 -3.11 -2.76
CA ASP A 37 19.14 -4.56 -2.84
C ASP A 37 19.45 -5.16 -1.46
N ASP A 38 20.13 -4.45 -0.56
CA ASP A 38 20.34 -4.91 0.82
C ASP A 38 19.01 -5.04 1.60
N VAL A 39 18.03 -4.19 1.30
CA VAL A 39 16.67 -4.31 1.87
C VAL A 39 16.02 -5.59 1.38
N ARG A 40 16.16 -5.87 0.08
CA ARG A 40 15.63 -7.07 -0.56
C ARG A 40 16.27 -8.32 0.03
N ASP A 41 17.59 -8.34 0.14
CA ASP A 41 18.35 -9.48 0.66
C ASP A 41 18.01 -9.73 2.14
N ALA A 42 17.95 -8.68 2.98
CA ALA A 42 17.52 -8.81 4.38
C ALA A 42 16.07 -9.34 4.53
N VAL A 43 15.21 -9.12 3.53
CA VAL A 43 13.84 -9.67 3.52
C VAL A 43 13.84 -11.15 3.13
N PHE A 44 14.56 -11.53 2.08
CA PHE A 44 14.57 -12.92 1.60
C PHE A 44 15.41 -13.87 2.47
N ASP A 45 16.46 -13.36 3.12
CA ASP A 45 17.34 -14.16 3.99
C ASP A 45 16.75 -14.40 5.40
N ALA A 46 15.60 -13.79 5.71
CA ALA A 46 14.99 -13.86 7.02
C ALA A 46 14.01 -15.03 7.19
N GLU A 47 14.08 -15.66 8.36
CA GLU A 47 12.99 -16.47 8.90
C GLU A 47 12.11 -15.62 9.83
N TYR A 48 10.84 -15.45 9.47
CA TYR A 48 9.90 -14.63 10.23
C TYR A 48 9.02 -15.50 11.12
N LEU A 49 9.11 -15.31 12.43
CA LEU A 49 8.22 -15.97 13.39
C LEU A 49 6.89 -15.22 13.48
N VAL A 50 5.78 -15.91 13.24
CA VAL A 50 4.43 -15.36 13.37
C VAL A 50 4.08 -15.24 14.86
N LEU A 51 3.84 -14.02 15.32
CA LEU A 51 3.54 -13.68 16.72
C LEU A 51 2.05 -13.39 16.95
N GLY A 52 1.30 -13.12 15.88
CA GLY A 52 -0.12 -12.80 15.95
C GLY A 52 -0.75 -12.85 14.56
N LEU A 53 -2.08 -12.83 14.53
CA LEU A 53 -2.89 -12.83 13.31
C LEU A 53 -3.90 -11.68 13.35
N GLY A 54 -4.29 -11.20 12.17
CA GLY A 54 -5.23 -10.11 12.01
C GLY A 54 -4.62 -8.71 12.08
N ASP A 55 -3.33 -8.56 11.74
CA ASP A 55 -2.66 -7.25 11.56
C ASP A 55 -2.38 -7.01 10.07
N VAL A 56 -3.33 -6.53 9.25
CA VAL A 56 -4.72 -6.24 9.59
C VAL A 56 -5.71 -7.16 8.86
N TYR A 57 -6.71 -7.64 9.59
CA TYR A 57 -7.81 -8.49 9.11
C TYR A 57 -7.38 -9.89 8.62
N LEU A 58 -8.38 -10.76 8.39
CA LEU A 58 -8.30 -12.02 7.63
C LEU A 58 -7.00 -12.83 7.77
N GLY A 59 -6.57 -13.11 9.00
CA GLY A 59 -5.39 -13.94 9.23
C GLY A 59 -4.05 -13.32 8.82
N ALA A 60 -4.01 -12.01 8.52
CA ALA A 60 -2.79 -11.28 8.22
C ALA A 60 -1.77 -11.45 9.37
N PRO A 61 -0.56 -11.97 9.10
CA PRO A 61 0.39 -12.26 10.16
C PRO A 61 1.02 -10.97 10.70
N LEU A 62 1.17 -10.86 12.01
CA LEU A 62 2.19 -10.01 12.63
C LEU A 62 3.41 -10.89 12.85
N ALA A 63 4.44 -10.75 12.02
CA ALA A 63 5.63 -11.59 12.09
C ALA A 63 6.90 -10.77 12.35
N MET A 64 7.92 -11.39 12.92
CA MET A 64 9.20 -10.72 13.20
C MET A 64 10.37 -11.64 12.83
N PRO A 65 11.45 -11.12 12.20
CA PRO A 65 12.65 -11.89 11.96
C PRO A 65 13.23 -12.47 13.26
N LEU A 66 13.56 -13.76 13.22
CA LEU A 66 14.25 -14.45 14.30
C LEU A 66 15.64 -13.83 14.51
N ASP A 67 16.42 -13.68 13.44
CA ASP A 67 17.72 -12.99 13.49
C ASP A 67 17.52 -11.47 13.68
N PRO A 68 18.04 -10.85 14.76
CA PRO A 68 17.97 -9.41 14.97
C PRO A 68 18.53 -8.58 13.81
N ARG A 69 19.52 -9.12 13.06
CA ARG A 69 20.17 -8.44 11.93
C ARG A 69 19.25 -8.26 10.71
N HIS A 70 18.12 -8.97 10.67
CA HIS A 70 17.11 -8.81 9.61
C HIS A 70 15.93 -7.93 10.05
N ARG A 71 15.95 -7.39 11.27
CA ARG A 71 14.87 -6.54 11.81
C ARG A 71 15.01 -5.10 11.30
N LEU A 72 14.65 -4.90 10.04
CA LEU A 72 14.58 -3.58 9.42
C LEU A 72 13.58 -2.70 10.17
N VAL A 73 14.06 -1.56 10.69
CA VAL A 73 13.26 -0.57 11.40
C VAL A 73 12.59 0.36 10.41
N THR A 74 11.33 0.67 10.65
CA THR A 74 10.60 1.68 9.90
C THR A 74 9.48 2.29 10.73
N THR A 75 9.01 3.47 10.33
CA THR A 75 7.73 4.01 10.80
C THR A 75 6.55 3.35 10.08
N LYS A 76 5.35 3.52 10.65
CA LYS A 76 4.10 3.40 9.90
C LYS A 76 3.81 4.73 9.21
N TYR A 77 3.04 4.68 8.13
CA TYR A 77 2.51 5.85 7.44
C TYR A 77 1.76 6.78 8.40
N ASN A 78 1.91 8.08 8.19
CA ASN A 78 1.18 9.13 8.92
C ASN A 78 0.64 10.21 7.96
N PRO A 79 -0.68 10.27 7.72
CA PRO A 79 -1.71 9.29 8.13
C PRO A 79 -1.56 7.96 7.36
N ALA A 80 -2.28 6.91 7.78
CA ALA A 80 -2.29 5.62 7.10
C ALA A 80 -2.95 5.68 5.70
N ARG A 81 -2.60 4.75 4.81
CA ARG A 81 -3.28 4.62 3.51
C ARG A 81 -4.73 4.21 3.68
N THR A 82 -5.59 4.73 2.82
CA THR A 82 -7.00 4.33 2.69
C THR A 82 -7.17 3.02 1.95
N TRP A 83 -6.23 2.67 1.07
CA TRP A 83 -6.23 1.44 0.27
C TRP A 83 -4.83 0.84 0.14
N THR A 84 -4.77 -0.48 0.19
CA THR A 84 -3.60 -1.33 -0.01
C THR A 84 -4.10 -2.57 -0.75
N PRO A 85 -3.43 -3.04 -1.82
CA PRO A 85 -3.89 -4.19 -2.57
C PRO A 85 -3.78 -5.46 -1.72
N SER A 86 -4.62 -6.45 -2.02
CA SER A 86 -4.52 -7.77 -1.42
C SER A 86 -3.13 -8.39 -1.62
N ASP A 87 -2.71 -9.14 -0.61
CA ASP A 87 -1.46 -9.88 -0.49
C ASP A 87 -0.22 -8.99 -0.67
N ALA A 88 -0.37 -7.69 -0.43
CA ALA A 88 0.77 -6.81 -0.24
C ALA A 88 1.55 -7.25 1.00
N VAL A 89 2.87 -7.16 0.91
CA VAL A 89 3.78 -7.41 2.02
C VAL A 89 4.31 -6.05 2.48
N GLY A 90 4.31 -5.82 3.78
CA GLY A 90 4.81 -4.58 4.35
C GLY A 90 5.56 -4.74 5.65
N ILE A 91 6.38 -3.74 5.99
CA ILE A 91 7.12 -3.65 7.25
C ILE A 91 6.64 -2.42 8.04
N GLY A 92 6.40 -2.58 9.34
CA GLY A 92 5.94 -1.52 10.25
C GLY A 92 6.59 -1.68 11.60
N GLY A 93 7.38 -0.70 12.04
CA GLY A 93 8.30 -0.92 13.16
C GLY A 93 9.38 -1.92 12.73
N LYS A 94 9.44 -3.07 13.40
CA LYS A 94 10.32 -4.21 13.04
C LYS A 94 9.52 -5.43 12.56
N TYR A 95 8.22 -5.25 12.33
CA TYR A 95 7.27 -6.33 12.07
C TYR A 95 6.91 -6.40 10.60
N LEU A 96 6.78 -7.61 10.09
CA LEU A 96 6.24 -7.92 8.78
C LEU A 96 4.73 -8.20 8.88
N CYS A 97 4.00 -7.73 7.88
CA CYS A 97 2.59 -8.00 7.64
C CYS A 97 2.37 -8.46 6.20
N VAL A 98 1.36 -9.31 6.00
CA VAL A 98 0.79 -9.59 4.68
C VAL A 98 -0.70 -9.24 4.70
N TYR A 99 -1.15 -8.37 3.81
CA TYR A 99 -2.52 -7.88 3.75
C TYR A 99 -3.46 -8.91 3.10
N GLY A 100 -4.19 -9.72 3.86
CA GLY A 100 -5.03 -10.81 3.31
C GLY A 100 -6.24 -10.38 2.46
N MET A 101 -6.50 -9.07 2.37
CA MET A 101 -7.52 -8.47 1.51
C MET A 101 -7.12 -7.05 1.13
N GLU A 102 -7.85 -6.46 0.18
CA GLU A 102 -7.75 -5.02 -0.02
C GLU A 102 -8.26 -4.28 1.23
N SER A 103 -7.43 -3.40 1.77
CA SER A 103 -7.75 -2.71 3.03
C SER A 103 -6.95 -1.43 3.23
N PRO A 104 -7.35 -0.56 4.19
CA PRO A 104 -6.45 0.45 4.74
C PRO A 104 -5.19 -0.19 5.30
N GLY A 105 -4.08 0.56 5.34
CA GLY A 105 -2.80 0.02 5.77
C GLY A 105 -1.75 1.09 6.10
N GLY A 106 -1.00 0.85 7.18
CA GLY A 106 0.05 1.76 7.64
C GLY A 106 1.48 1.28 7.40
N TYR A 107 1.71 0.03 6.97
CA TYR A 107 3.06 -0.52 6.86
C TYR A 107 3.73 -0.02 5.58
N GLN A 108 5.05 0.13 5.58
CA GLN A 108 5.83 0.41 4.38
C GLN A 108 5.75 -0.78 3.44
N LEU A 109 5.35 -0.55 2.19
CA LEU A 109 5.14 -1.63 1.23
C LEU A 109 6.46 -2.07 0.60
N ILE A 110 6.73 -3.37 0.58
CA ILE A 110 7.99 -3.94 0.07
C ILE A 110 7.79 -4.92 -1.09
N GLY A 111 6.58 -5.44 -1.27
CA GLY A 111 6.31 -6.42 -2.32
C GLY A 111 4.90 -7.00 -2.26
N ARG A 112 4.68 -8.10 -2.96
CA ARG A 112 3.44 -8.88 -2.94
C ARG A 112 3.74 -10.37 -2.90
N THR A 113 2.76 -11.14 -2.43
CA THR A 113 2.80 -12.60 -2.41
C THR A 113 1.51 -13.21 -2.97
N VAL A 114 1.38 -14.53 -2.88
CA VAL A 114 0.15 -15.28 -3.18
C VAL A 114 -0.94 -15.04 -2.11
N PRO A 115 -2.21 -15.37 -2.40
CA PRO A 115 -3.28 -15.23 -1.40
C PRO A 115 -2.99 -15.96 -0.10
N ILE A 116 -3.10 -15.24 1.03
CA ILE A 116 -2.92 -15.79 2.38
C ILE A 116 -4.25 -16.07 3.10
N TRP A 117 -5.36 -15.78 2.42
CA TRP A 117 -6.71 -16.02 2.89
C TRP A 117 -7.56 -16.65 1.79
N SER A 118 -8.34 -17.68 2.14
CA SER A 118 -9.24 -18.40 1.24
C SER A 118 -10.65 -18.46 1.83
N GLY A 119 -11.57 -17.65 1.29
CA GLY A 119 -12.93 -17.52 1.81
C GLY A 119 -13.77 -18.80 1.72
N TYR A 120 -13.98 -19.33 0.51
CA TYR A 120 -14.83 -20.51 0.27
C TYR A 120 -14.05 -21.57 -0.49
N ARG A 121 -14.41 -22.85 -0.30
CA ARG A 121 -13.80 -24.01 -0.97
C ARG A 121 -12.29 -24.02 -0.81
N GLN A 122 -11.84 -24.17 0.44
CA GLN A 122 -10.41 -24.26 0.74
C GLN A 122 -9.79 -25.40 -0.06
N HIS A 123 -8.84 -25.03 -0.90
CA HIS A 123 -7.88 -25.94 -1.49
C HIS A 123 -6.55 -25.76 -0.76
N ARG A 124 -5.62 -26.69 -0.95
CA ARG A 124 -4.26 -26.45 -0.49
C ARG A 124 -3.75 -25.08 -1.00
N PRO A 125 -2.91 -24.37 -0.23
CA PRO A 125 -2.31 -24.76 1.06
C PRO A 125 -3.22 -24.59 2.30
N PHE A 126 -4.49 -24.23 2.12
CA PHE A 126 -5.42 -24.03 3.22
C PHE A 126 -6.01 -25.36 3.72
N ASP A 127 -6.12 -25.52 5.04
CA ASP A 127 -6.85 -26.64 5.63
C ASP A 127 -8.36 -26.45 5.41
N GLU A 128 -9.10 -27.56 5.30
CA GLU A 128 -10.55 -27.54 5.28
C GLU A 128 -11.11 -26.83 6.55
N GLY A 129 -11.98 -25.85 6.33
CA GLY A 129 -12.58 -25.05 7.41
C GLY A 129 -11.67 -24.00 8.04
N LYS A 130 -10.42 -23.85 7.58
CA LYS A 130 -9.50 -22.79 8.05
C LYS A 130 -9.14 -21.85 6.89
N PRO A 131 -9.81 -20.70 6.81
CA PRO A 131 -9.59 -19.77 5.70
C PRO A 131 -8.27 -18.99 5.78
N TRP A 132 -7.54 -19.02 6.91
CA TRP A 132 -6.23 -18.36 7.05
C TRP A 132 -5.07 -19.34 6.84
N MET A 133 -4.00 -18.85 6.18
CA MET A 133 -2.80 -19.65 5.90
C MET A 133 -1.92 -19.88 7.14
N PHE A 134 -1.70 -18.83 7.93
CA PHE A 134 -0.71 -18.83 9.01
C PHE A 134 -1.32 -19.12 10.40
N ARG A 135 -0.52 -19.71 11.28
CA ARG A 135 -0.83 -19.95 12.70
C ARG A 135 0.24 -19.29 13.57
N PHE A 136 -0.06 -19.19 14.87
CA PHE A 136 0.92 -18.72 15.84
C PHE A 136 2.16 -19.63 15.82
N PHE A 137 3.33 -19.00 15.81
CA PHE A 137 4.65 -19.63 15.78
C PHE A 137 5.01 -20.35 14.47
N ASP A 138 4.20 -20.23 13.43
CA ASP A 138 4.66 -20.57 12.08
C ASP A 138 5.87 -19.70 11.71
N ARG A 139 6.73 -20.23 10.84
CA ARG A 139 7.86 -19.51 10.27
C ARG A 139 7.62 -19.25 8.80
N ILE A 140 7.69 -17.98 8.41
CA ILE A 140 7.59 -17.57 7.00
C ILE A 140 9.01 -17.42 6.47
N VAL A 141 9.27 -18.03 5.32
CA VAL A 141 10.48 -17.86 4.51
C VAL A 141 10.03 -17.51 3.10
N TRP A 142 10.73 -16.58 2.47
CA TRP A 142 10.35 -16.07 1.15
C TRP A 142 11.18 -16.69 0.05
N GLU A 143 10.51 -17.10 -1.03
CA GLU A 143 11.17 -17.45 -2.28
C GLU A 143 11.13 -16.22 -3.22
N PRO A 144 12.28 -15.74 -3.72
CA PRO A 144 12.30 -14.64 -4.69
C PRO A 144 11.79 -15.12 -6.05
N VAL A 145 10.78 -14.42 -6.58
CA VAL A 145 10.16 -14.73 -7.86
C VAL A 145 10.04 -13.48 -8.74
N THR A 146 9.98 -13.69 -10.05
CA THR A 146 9.70 -12.62 -11.02
C THR A 146 8.24 -12.16 -10.95
N PRO A 147 7.91 -10.95 -11.44
CA PRO A 147 6.53 -10.49 -11.54
C PRO A 147 5.62 -11.42 -12.36
N GLU A 148 6.17 -12.06 -13.40
CA GLU A 148 5.47 -13.01 -14.26
C GLU A 148 5.13 -14.30 -13.50
N GLN A 149 6.10 -14.88 -12.79
CA GLN A 149 5.89 -16.06 -11.95
C GLN A 149 4.87 -15.78 -10.85
N LEU A 150 4.97 -14.62 -10.17
CA LEU A 150 4.00 -14.26 -9.14
C LEU A 150 2.58 -14.15 -9.70
N ARG A 151 2.42 -13.62 -10.93
CA ARG A 151 1.11 -13.55 -11.59
C ARG A 151 0.55 -14.95 -11.84
N GLU A 152 1.37 -15.84 -12.39
CA GLU A 152 0.99 -17.25 -12.63
C GLU A 152 0.60 -17.96 -11.33
N TYR A 153 1.39 -17.81 -10.26
CA TYR A 153 1.09 -18.43 -8.97
C TYR A 153 -0.23 -17.92 -8.37
N ARG A 154 -0.51 -16.62 -8.52
CA ARG A 154 -1.78 -16.03 -8.08
C ARG A 154 -2.97 -16.53 -8.90
N GLU A 155 -2.82 -16.69 -10.21
CA GLU A 155 -3.85 -17.29 -11.07
C GLU A 155 -4.11 -18.76 -10.69
N HIS A 156 -3.04 -19.52 -10.39
CA HIS A 156 -3.14 -20.89 -9.89
C HIS A 156 -3.82 -20.96 -8.53
N ALA A 157 -3.53 -20.02 -7.62
CA ALA A 157 -4.18 -19.95 -6.31
C ALA A 157 -5.68 -19.68 -6.43
N THR A 158 -6.10 -18.72 -7.28
CA THR A 158 -7.53 -18.47 -7.54
C THR A 158 -8.22 -19.70 -8.12
N ALA A 159 -7.52 -20.50 -8.93
CA ALA A 159 -8.04 -21.71 -9.51
C ALA A 159 -7.93 -22.97 -8.61
N GLY A 160 -7.42 -22.84 -7.38
CA GLY A 160 -7.23 -23.96 -6.45
C GLY A 160 -6.13 -24.96 -6.85
N ARG A 161 -5.15 -24.51 -7.66
CA ARG A 161 -4.05 -25.33 -8.20
C ARG A 161 -2.67 -24.98 -7.65
N PHE A 162 -2.58 -23.94 -6.82
CA PHE A 162 -1.34 -23.57 -6.16
C PHE A 162 -1.24 -24.29 -4.82
N ASP A 163 -0.09 -24.91 -4.53
CA ASP A 163 0.21 -25.52 -3.24
C ASP A 163 1.50 -24.89 -2.71
N ALA A 164 1.44 -24.25 -1.55
CA ALA A 164 2.64 -23.66 -0.94
C ALA A 164 3.42 -24.76 -0.22
N GLU A 165 4.75 -24.69 -0.24
CA GLU A 165 5.56 -25.60 0.55
C GLU A 165 5.37 -25.32 2.05
N ILE A 166 4.70 -26.24 2.73
CA ILE A 166 4.50 -26.20 4.19
C ILE A 166 5.06 -27.48 4.77
N SER A 167 6.07 -27.34 5.62
CA SER A 167 6.68 -28.43 6.37
C SER A 167 6.43 -28.27 7.86
N GLU A 168 6.13 -29.37 8.56
CA GLU A 168 6.15 -29.37 10.02
C GLU A 168 7.58 -29.19 10.55
N GLY A 169 7.71 -28.40 11.62
CA GLY A 169 8.99 -28.12 12.25
C GLY A 169 8.82 -27.82 13.74
N THR A 170 9.95 -27.71 14.44
CA THR A 170 9.98 -27.35 15.86
C THR A 170 10.85 -26.12 16.06
N PHE A 171 10.34 -25.14 16.79
CA PHE A 171 11.12 -24.01 17.27
C PHE A 171 11.50 -24.23 18.74
N ALA A 172 12.80 -24.39 19.00
CA ALA A 172 13.32 -24.49 20.36
C ALA A 172 13.86 -23.14 20.82
N PHE A 173 13.23 -22.55 21.83
CA PHE A 173 13.64 -21.25 22.35
C PHE A 173 15.08 -21.28 22.92
N ALA A 174 15.51 -22.40 23.50
CA ALA A 174 16.87 -22.57 24.00
C ALA A 174 17.92 -22.46 22.87
N ASP A 175 17.64 -23.04 21.69
CA ASP A 175 18.53 -22.96 20.53
C ASP A 175 18.59 -21.53 19.99
N HIS A 176 17.46 -20.81 20.00
CA HIS A 176 17.45 -19.40 19.64
C HIS A 176 18.26 -18.54 20.61
N LEU A 177 18.15 -18.75 21.92
CA LEU A 177 18.98 -18.04 22.91
C LEU A 177 20.47 -18.30 22.70
N LYS A 178 20.85 -19.54 22.38
CA LYS A 178 22.23 -19.88 22.04
C LYS A 178 22.67 -19.15 20.77
N PHE A 179 21.86 -19.15 19.72
CA PHE A 179 22.14 -18.40 18.49
C PHE A 179 22.40 -16.91 18.78
N LEU A 180 21.59 -16.28 19.64
CA LEU A 180 21.79 -14.88 20.02
C LEU A 180 23.11 -14.66 20.76
N GLN A 181 23.51 -15.58 21.63
CA GLN A 181 24.79 -15.52 22.35
C GLN A 181 25.98 -15.70 21.38
N ASP A 182 25.92 -16.71 20.52
CA ASP A 182 26.97 -17.05 19.57
C ASP A 182 27.20 -15.92 18.54
N ASN A 183 26.15 -15.13 18.23
CA ASN A 183 26.20 -14.03 17.26
C ASN A 183 26.17 -12.63 17.90
N ALA A 184 26.33 -12.52 19.22
CA ALA A 184 26.10 -11.27 19.97
C ALA A 184 26.92 -10.08 19.43
N HIS A 185 28.16 -10.31 18.99
CA HIS A 185 29.01 -9.27 18.43
C HIS A 185 28.45 -8.72 17.11
N SER A 186 28.15 -9.60 16.15
CA SER A 186 27.63 -9.20 14.84
C SER A 186 26.26 -8.53 14.96
N ILE A 187 25.41 -9.00 15.90
CA ILE A 187 24.13 -8.36 16.22
C ILE A 187 24.37 -6.94 16.76
N ALA A 188 25.30 -6.76 17.70
CA ALA A 188 25.60 -5.45 18.28
C ALA A 188 26.18 -4.47 17.23
N GLU A 189 27.02 -4.94 16.32
CA GLU A 189 27.54 -4.12 15.20
C GLU A 189 26.41 -3.65 14.28
N PHE A 190 25.50 -4.55 13.92
CA PHE A 190 24.33 -4.21 13.12
C PHE A 190 23.43 -3.19 13.83
N ASP A 191 23.11 -3.44 15.10
CA ASP A 191 22.27 -2.57 15.91
C ASP A 191 22.88 -1.17 16.07
N ALA A 192 24.21 -1.08 16.23
CA ALA A 192 24.92 0.20 16.30
C ALA A 192 24.82 0.99 14.99
N ARG A 193 25.03 0.32 13.84
CA ARG A 193 24.87 0.95 12.51
C ARG A 193 23.45 1.44 12.29
N GLN A 194 22.47 0.58 12.54
CA GLN A 194 21.04 0.89 12.38
C GLN A 194 20.63 2.07 13.29
N SER A 195 21.07 2.06 14.55
CA SER A 195 20.72 3.12 15.51
C SER A 195 21.30 4.47 15.12
N ALA A 196 22.54 4.50 14.61
CA ALA A 196 23.15 5.73 14.11
C ALA A 196 22.40 6.31 12.91
N ALA A 197 21.98 5.45 11.97
CA ALA A 197 21.19 5.87 10.81
C ALA A 197 19.79 6.36 11.21
N PHE A 198 19.13 5.67 12.15
CA PHE A 198 17.83 6.07 12.66
C PHE A 198 17.87 7.45 13.33
N GLU A 199 18.86 7.72 14.17
CA GLU A 199 19.01 9.03 14.82
C GLU A 199 19.36 10.14 13.82
N ALA A 200 20.12 9.83 12.76
CA ALA A 200 20.37 10.78 11.68
C ALA A 200 19.09 11.13 10.90
N GLU A 201 18.29 10.14 10.53
CA GLU A 201 16.99 10.33 9.86
C GLU A 201 16.02 11.14 10.73
N LYS A 202 15.90 10.77 12.02
CA LYS A 202 15.07 11.48 12.99
C LYS A 202 15.51 12.94 13.16
N SER A 203 16.81 13.19 13.21
CA SER A 203 17.35 14.55 13.31
C SER A 203 17.03 15.37 12.06
N ALA A 204 17.11 14.76 10.87
CA ALA A 204 16.70 15.41 9.62
C ALA A 204 15.21 15.77 9.65
N TRP A 205 14.35 14.90 10.16
CA TRP A 205 12.91 15.15 10.28
C TRP A 205 12.58 16.30 11.24
N HIS A 206 13.32 16.41 12.35
CA HIS A 206 13.22 17.58 13.23
C HIS A 206 13.62 18.86 12.49
N ALA A 207 14.72 18.84 11.73
CA ALA A 207 15.20 20.01 11.01
C ALA A 207 14.24 20.47 9.90
N THR A 208 13.50 19.55 9.28
CA THR A 208 12.49 19.87 8.25
C THR A 208 11.10 20.17 8.83
N GLY A 209 10.92 20.11 10.15
CA GLY A 209 9.62 20.34 10.81
C GLY A 209 8.60 19.23 10.57
N GLU A 210 9.02 18.01 10.23
CA GLU A 210 8.12 16.88 9.95
C GLU A 210 7.26 16.52 11.17
N PHE A 211 7.80 16.64 12.37
CA PHE A 211 7.06 16.37 13.61
C PHE A 211 6.05 17.46 13.98
N ASP A 212 6.23 18.68 13.47
CA ASP A 212 5.34 19.81 13.72
C ASP A 212 4.24 19.90 12.65
N ARG A 213 4.24 18.98 11.68
CA ARG A 213 3.26 18.95 10.59
C ARG A 213 1.88 18.64 11.16
N VAL A 214 1.02 19.66 11.21
CA VAL A 214 -0.40 19.49 11.51
C VAL A 214 -1.09 19.03 10.24
N GLU A 215 -1.76 17.88 10.31
CA GLU A 215 -2.61 17.38 9.24
C GLU A 215 -3.78 18.35 9.03
N GLN A 216 -3.70 19.17 7.98
CA GLN A 216 -4.80 20.04 7.60
C GLN A 216 -5.81 19.23 6.80
N ALA A 217 -7.07 19.23 7.25
CA ALA A 217 -8.16 18.70 6.44
C ALA A 217 -8.15 19.43 5.09
N PRO A 218 -8.14 18.71 3.97
CA PRO A 218 -8.15 19.33 2.66
C PRO A 218 -9.36 20.26 2.55
N THR A 219 -9.13 21.54 2.26
CA THR A 219 -10.21 22.52 2.11
C THR A 219 -10.66 22.52 0.66
N PRO A 220 -11.97 22.44 0.36
CA PRO A 220 -12.46 22.55 -1.00
C PRO A 220 -12.00 23.87 -1.61
N GLU A 221 -11.44 23.82 -2.81
CA GLU A 221 -11.18 25.06 -3.54
C GLU A 221 -12.52 25.68 -3.94
N PRO A 222 -12.66 27.03 -3.88
CA PRO A 222 -13.89 27.68 -4.31
C PRO A 222 -14.17 27.33 -5.77
N SER A 223 -15.28 26.63 -6.03
CA SER A 223 -15.67 26.31 -7.39
C SER A 223 -16.04 27.60 -8.13
N ALA A 224 -15.18 28.04 -9.04
CA ALA A 224 -15.53 29.09 -9.99
C ALA A 224 -16.58 28.52 -10.95
N ARG A 225 -17.85 28.84 -10.72
CA ARG A 225 -18.90 28.65 -11.73
C ARG A 225 -18.60 29.58 -12.89
N GLY A 226 -17.90 29.06 -13.90
CA GLY A 226 -17.65 29.77 -15.15
C GLY A 226 -18.94 30.00 -15.94
N GLU A 227 -18.95 31.03 -16.78
CA GLU A 227 -19.97 31.15 -17.82
C GLU A 227 -19.66 30.12 -18.92
N PHE A 228 -20.55 29.15 -19.11
CA PHE A 228 -20.40 28.11 -20.12
C PHE A 228 -21.21 28.43 -21.38
N PRO A 229 -20.81 27.91 -22.56
CA PRO A 229 -21.56 28.12 -23.79
C PRO A 229 -23.03 27.67 -23.67
N PRO A 230 -23.98 28.35 -24.36
CA PRO A 230 -25.37 27.93 -24.37
C PRO A 230 -25.52 26.48 -24.83
N GLY A 231 -26.24 25.67 -24.06
CA GLY A 231 -26.45 24.24 -24.36
C GLY A 231 -25.32 23.31 -23.90
N ALA A 232 -24.27 23.84 -23.25
CA ALA A 232 -23.29 23.01 -22.57
C ALA A 232 -23.91 22.33 -21.32
N VAL A 233 -23.49 21.10 -21.06
CA VAL A 233 -23.87 20.34 -19.87
C VAL A 233 -22.65 20.25 -18.96
N VAL A 234 -22.84 20.57 -17.68
CA VAL A 234 -21.79 20.49 -16.67
C VAL A 234 -21.93 19.17 -15.92
N VAL A 235 -20.86 18.38 -15.90
CA VAL A 235 -20.74 17.21 -15.03
C VAL A 235 -20.19 17.69 -13.70
N GLU A 236 -21.00 17.53 -12.65
CA GLU A 236 -20.67 18.00 -11.30
C GLU A 236 -20.32 16.82 -10.37
N ALA A 237 -19.52 17.10 -9.34
CA ALA A 237 -19.25 16.15 -8.27
C ALA A 237 -20.57 15.82 -7.52
N PRO A 238 -20.92 14.54 -7.34
CA PRO A 238 -22.14 14.16 -6.63
C PRO A 238 -21.99 14.23 -5.12
N MET A 239 -20.76 14.28 -4.61
CA MET A 239 -20.46 14.28 -3.18
C MET A 239 -19.07 14.85 -2.88
N VAL A 240 -18.77 14.96 -1.60
CA VAL A 240 -17.43 15.34 -1.12
C VAL A 240 -16.42 14.23 -1.42
N GLY A 241 -15.25 14.59 -1.93
CA GLY A 241 -14.16 13.66 -2.22
C GLY A 241 -12.91 14.37 -2.75
N SER A 242 -11.84 13.60 -2.91
CA SER A 242 -10.65 14.06 -3.66
C SER A 242 -10.67 13.49 -5.08
N VAL A 243 -10.20 14.24 -6.06
CA VAL A 243 -10.07 13.79 -7.44
C VAL A 243 -8.91 12.80 -7.52
N TRP A 244 -9.20 11.52 -7.78
CA TRP A 244 -8.16 10.51 -7.94
C TRP A 244 -7.58 10.54 -9.35
N ARG A 245 -8.45 10.44 -10.36
CA ARG A 245 -8.06 10.42 -11.77
C ARG A 245 -9.04 11.20 -12.62
N VAL A 246 -8.52 11.87 -13.65
CA VAL A 246 -9.31 12.40 -14.76
C VAL A 246 -9.15 11.40 -15.91
N GLU A 247 -10.27 10.89 -16.44
CA GLU A 247 -10.28 9.82 -17.45
C GLU A 247 -10.55 10.36 -18.87
N VAL A 248 -10.57 11.70 -19.02
CA VAL A 248 -10.85 12.38 -20.28
C VAL A 248 -9.97 13.61 -20.52
N GLU A 249 -9.86 13.99 -21.78
CA GLU A 249 -9.17 15.20 -22.23
C GLU A 249 -10.11 16.12 -23.03
N ALA A 250 -9.79 17.41 -23.09
CA ALA A 250 -10.53 18.37 -23.92
C ALA A 250 -10.46 17.96 -25.41
N GLY A 251 -11.61 18.06 -26.10
CA GLY A 251 -11.78 17.63 -27.48
C GLY A 251 -12.16 16.14 -27.64
N GLN A 252 -12.16 15.36 -26.57
CA GLN A 252 -12.55 13.94 -26.62
C GLN A 252 -14.06 13.79 -26.80
N ARG A 253 -14.48 12.91 -27.73
CA ARG A 253 -15.87 12.47 -27.85
C ARG A 253 -16.18 11.43 -26.78
N ILE A 254 -17.32 11.59 -26.11
CA ILE A 254 -17.74 10.74 -25.00
C ILE A 254 -19.12 10.13 -25.24
N GLU A 255 -19.38 9.02 -24.56
CA GLU A 255 -20.64 8.27 -24.59
C GLU A 255 -21.22 8.16 -23.17
N PRO A 256 -22.55 8.01 -23.02
CA PRO A 256 -23.16 7.75 -21.72
C PRO A 256 -22.55 6.51 -21.04
N GLY A 257 -22.29 6.61 -19.74
CA GLY A 257 -21.69 5.55 -18.94
C GLY A 257 -20.17 5.49 -18.98
N GLN A 258 -19.49 6.29 -19.81
CA GLN A 258 -18.04 6.47 -19.72
C GLN A 258 -17.67 7.27 -18.47
N ASN A 259 -16.48 7.00 -17.90
CA ASN A 259 -15.96 7.72 -16.75
C ASN A 259 -15.49 9.12 -17.18
N ALA A 260 -15.95 10.15 -16.47
CA ALA A 260 -15.40 11.50 -16.59
C ALA A 260 -14.20 11.65 -15.65
N VAL A 261 -14.44 11.40 -14.36
CA VAL A 261 -13.49 11.56 -13.26
C VAL A 261 -13.74 10.43 -12.26
N VAL A 262 -12.69 9.92 -11.63
CA VAL A 262 -12.81 9.02 -10.47
C VAL A 262 -12.52 9.82 -9.21
N LEU A 263 -13.47 9.85 -8.28
CA LEU A 263 -13.28 10.46 -6.97
C LEU A 263 -12.84 9.39 -5.96
N GLU A 264 -12.04 9.78 -4.97
CA GLU A 264 -11.85 9.03 -3.73
C GLU A 264 -12.71 9.66 -2.64
N ALA A 265 -13.73 8.92 -2.20
CA ALA A 265 -14.63 9.34 -1.14
C ALA A 265 -14.95 8.15 -0.25
N MET A 266 -14.99 8.36 1.07
CA MET A 266 -15.27 7.31 2.05
C MET A 266 -14.37 6.06 1.89
N LYS A 267 -13.10 6.26 1.49
CA LYS A 267 -12.08 5.22 1.20
C LYS A 267 -12.39 4.33 -0.01
N LEU A 268 -13.37 4.70 -0.84
CA LEU A 268 -13.77 3.98 -2.04
C LEU A 268 -13.50 4.82 -3.28
N GLU A 269 -13.26 4.14 -4.40
CA GLU A 269 -13.27 4.77 -5.72
C GLU A 269 -14.73 4.97 -6.17
N MET A 270 -15.04 6.18 -6.59
CA MET A 270 -16.38 6.61 -6.97
C MET A 270 -16.32 7.24 -8.37
N PRO A 271 -16.54 6.45 -9.42
CA PRO A 271 -16.55 6.98 -10.78
C PRO A 271 -17.74 7.93 -10.97
N VAL A 272 -17.45 9.11 -11.51
CA VAL A 272 -18.47 10.05 -12.00
C VAL A 272 -18.62 9.81 -13.49
N LEU A 273 -19.81 9.34 -13.88
CA LEU A 273 -20.10 8.91 -15.25
C LEU A 273 -20.75 10.03 -16.06
N PHE A 274 -20.47 10.07 -17.37
CA PHE A 274 -21.26 10.87 -18.30
C PHE A 274 -22.68 10.32 -18.43
N ARG A 275 -23.66 11.22 -18.46
CA ARG A 275 -25.09 10.87 -18.62
C ARG A 275 -25.60 11.00 -20.05
N SER A 276 -24.84 11.66 -20.93
CA SER A 276 -25.18 11.92 -22.32
C SER A 276 -23.91 11.81 -23.17
N SER A 277 -24.07 11.59 -24.48
CA SER A 277 -22.98 11.75 -25.44
C SER A 277 -22.63 13.22 -25.62
N GLY A 278 -21.45 13.50 -26.18
CA GLY A 278 -20.95 14.87 -26.32
C GLY A 278 -19.47 14.94 -26.69
N THR A 279 -18.96 16.17 -26.79
CA THR A 279 -17.52 16.42 -26.84
C THR A 279 -17.11 17.16 -25.57
N VAL A 280 -16.06 16.70 -24.90
CA VAL A 280 -15.48 17.38 -23.74
C VAL A 280 -14.95 18.73 -24.20
N LEU A 281 -15.52 19.81 -23.68
CA LEU A 281 -15.06 21.18 -23.97
C LEU A 281 -13.90 21.54 -23.05
N GLU A 282 -14.04 21.23 -21.76
CA GLU A 282 -13.09 21.62 -20.73
C GLU A 282 -13.11 20.64 -19.55
N VAL A 283 -11.94 20.37 -18.98
CA VAL A 283 -11.77 19.66 -17.71
C VAL A 283 -11.37 20.71 -16.67
N LEU A 284 -12.16 20.81 -15.60
CA LEU A 284 -12.07 21.90 -14.61
C LEU A 284 -11.31 21.50 -13.33
N VAL A 285 -10.92 20.24 -13.22
CA VAL A 285 -10.25 19.69 -12.04
C VAL A 285 -8.98 18.96 -12.42
N SER A 286 -8.08 18.82 -11.43
CA SER A 286 -6.85 18.03 -11.54
C SER A 286 -6.79 16.99 -10.42
N PRO A 287 -6.02 15.89 -10.59
CA PRO A 287 -5.78 14.93 -9.52
C PRO A 287 -5.28 15.61 -8.23
N GLY A 288 -5.86 15.22 -7.10
CA GLY A 288 -5.62 15.81 -5.78
C GLY A 288 -6.57 16.96 -5.40
N ALA A 289 -7.32 17.52 -6.35
CA ALA A 289 -8.31 18.56 -6.06
C ALA A 289 -9.42 18.03 -5.14
N ILE A 290 -9.87 18.86 -4.20
CA ILE A 290 -10.96 18.53 -3.28
C ILE A 290 -12.25 19.13 -3.82
N VAL A 291 -13.27 18.29 -3.91
CA VAL A 291 -14.57 18.65 -4.48
C VAL A 291 -15.67 18.45 -3.45
N GLU A 292 -16.69 19.27 -3.56
CA GLU A 292 -17.95 19.18 -2.81
C GLU A 292 -19.12 18.91 -3.77
N PRO A 293 -20.29 18.44 -3.27
CA PRO A 293 -21.46 18.27 -4.13
C PRO A 293 -21.76 19.54 -4.94
N GLY A 294 -21.88 19.40 -6.27
CA GLY A 294 -22.12 20.51 -7.19
C GLY A 294 -20.86 21.22 -7.70
N THR A 295 -19.66 20.78 -7.32
CA THR A 295 -18.39 21.28 -7.91
C THR A 295 -18.32 20.86 -9.38
N PRO A 296 -18.17 21.80 -10.34
CA PRO A 296 -17.98 21.46 -11.75
C PRO A 296 -16.69 20.65 -11.97
N LEU A 297 -16.80 19.52 -12.68
CA LEU A 297 -15.67 18.64 -12.98
C LEU A 297 -15.28 18.73 -14.46
N VAL A 298 -16.26 18.58 -15.35
CA VAL A 298 -16.07 18.53 -16.80
C VAL A 298 -17.25 19.22 -17.47
N VAL A 299 -16.98 19.96 -18.54
CA VAL A 299 -18.01 20.59 -19.38
C VAL A 299 -18.09 19.81 -20.70
N ILE A 300 -19.29 19.40 -21.08
CA ILE A 300 -19.56 18.74 -22.37
C ILE A 300 -20.41 19.63 -23.26
N GLY A 301 -20.06 19.70 -24.53
CA GLY A 301 -20.87 20.32 -25.58
C GLY A 301 -21.88 19.33 -26.13
N ALA A 302 -23.09 19.81 -26.43
CA ALA A 302 -24.11 18.99 -27.08
C ALA A 302 -23.62 18.50 -28.45
N GLU A 303 -23.95 17.24 -28.80
CA GLU A 303 -23.79 16.76 -30.17
C GLU A 303 -24.81 17.49 -31.06
N ASN A 304 -24.33 18.07 -32.17
CA ASN A 304 -25.20 18.43 -33.31
C ASN A 304 -25.63 17.17 -34.07
#